data_AF-A0A661RC86-F1
#
_entry.id   AF-A0A661RC86-F1
#
_cell.length_a   1.000
_cell.length_b   1.000
_cell.length_c   1.000
_cell.angle_alpha   90.00
_cell.angle_beta   90.00
_cell.angle_gamma   90.00
#
_symmetry.space_group_name_H-M   'P 1'
#
loop_
_entity.id
_entity.type
_entity.pdbx_description
1 polymer ?
#
loop_
_entity_poly.entity_id
_entity_poly.type
_entity_poly.pdbx_seq_one_letter_code
_entity_poly.pdbx_strand_id
1 'polypeptide(L)'
;ISGLPSAESDIDPTHQVRFGAEYLLIKPGYVIPLRGGLFYDPAPAEGNPDDFFGFSLGSGIAYGRYIFDIAYQYRFGNNAGGAILQNFNFSQDVAEHTLYSSVIIHF
;
A
#
# COMPACT_ATOMS: atom_id res chain seq x y z
N ILE A 1 -2.51 -18.23 -10.03
CA ILE A 1 -3.28 -18.16 -11.30
C ILE A 1 -3.90 -19.54 -11.50
N SER A 2 -5.23 -19.65 -11.40
CA SER A 2 -5.98 -20.91 -11.20
C SER A 2 -6.14 -21.80 -12.44
N GLY A 3 -5.70 -21.37 -13.62
CA GLY A 3 -5.59 -22.25 -14.81
C GLY A 3 -6.92 -22.68 -15.45
N LEU A 4 -8.05 -22.09 -15.06
CA LEU A 4 -9.37 -22.33 -15.66
C LEU A 4 -9.65 -21.34 -16.82
N PRO A 5 -10.53 -21.71 -17.78
CA PRO A 5 -10.94 -20.82 -18.87
C PRO A 5 -11.58 -19.54 -18.31
N SER A 6 -11.26 -18.38 -18.88
CA SER A 6 -11.72 -17.06 -18.43
C SER A 6 -13.24 -16.87 -18.34
N ALA A 7 -14.03 -17.82 -18.87
CA ALA A 7 -15.49 -17.81 -18.83
C ALA A 7 -16.09 -18.54 -17.61
N GLU A 8 -15.30 -19.33 -16.86
CA GLU A 8 -15.72 -20.06 -15.65
C GLU A 8 -15.09 -19.49 -14.36
N SER A 9 -14.21 -18.51 -14.51
CA SER A 9 -13.54 -17.86 -13.39
C SER A 9 -14.43 -16.72 -12.86
N ASP A 10 -15.19 -16.98 -11.79
CA ASP A 10 -15.99 -16.01 -11.03
C ASP A 10 -15.08 -15.08 -10.19
N ILE A 11 -14.16 -14.40 -10.89
CA ILE A 11 -13.20 -13.46 -10.30
C ILE A 11 -13.66 -12.07 -10.70
N ASP A 12 -14.26 -11.37 -9.75
CA ASP A 12 -14.65 -9.97 -9.93
C ASP A 12 -13.42 -9.09 -10.18
N PRO A 13 -13.48 -8.17 -11.17
CA PRO A 13 -12.41 -7.22 -11.42
C PRO A 13 -12.26 -6.27 -10.22
N THR A 14 -11.06 -6.20 -9.67
CA THR A 14 -10.74 -5.31 -8.54
C THR A 14 -10.19 -3.97 -9.00
N HIS A 15 -10.70 -2.89 -8.43
CA HIS A 15 -10.21 -1.53 -8.70
C HIS A 15 -9.40 -1.01 -7.52
N GLN A 16 -8.11 -0.77 -7.75
CA GLN A 16 -7.25 -0.10 -6.77
C GLN A 16 -7.38 1.42 -6.92
N VAL A 17 -7.64 2.10 -5.81
CA VAL A 17 -7.70 3.57 -5.76
C VAL A 17 -6.69 4.06 -4.74
N ARG A 18 -5.82 4.98 -5.15
CA ARG A 18 -4.81 5.61 -4.29
C ARG A 18 -4.92 7.11 -4.38
N PHE A 19 -4.96 7.77 -3.23
CA PHE A 19 -5.00 9.22 -3.12
C PHE A 19 -3.86 9.68 -2.21
N GLY A 20 -3.18 10.77 -2.57
CA GLY A 20 -2.09 11.29 -1.76
C GLY A 20 -1.82 12.76 -2.01
N ALA A 21 -1.15 13.37 -1.04
CA ALA A 21 -0.72 14.75 -1.07
C ALA A 21 0.76 14.85 -0.67
N GLU A 22 1.43 15.82 -1.27
CA GLU A 22 2.80 16.21 -0.92
C GLU A 22 2.83 17.68 -0.54
N TYR A 23 3.60 18.01 0.50
CA TYR A 23 3.90 19.36 0.92
C TYR A 23 5.41 19.56 1.05
N LEU A 24 5.97 20.52 0.31
CA LEU A 24 7.41 20.79 0.28
C LEU A 24 7.75 21.97 1.18
N LEU A 25 8.56 21.73 2.22
CA LEU A 25 9.17 22.79 3.01
C LEU A 25 10.53 23.14 2.40
N ILE A 26 10.58 24.28 1.72
CA ILE A 26 11.81 24.79 1.11
C ILE A 26 12.46 25.80 2.06
N LYS A 27 13.70 25.53 2.45
CA LYS A 27 14.53 26.41 3.28
C LYS A 27 15.87 26.67 2.58
N PRO A 28 16.58 27.77 2.91
CA PRO A 28 17.92 27.99 2.40
C PRO A 28 18.84 26.82 2.80
N GLY A 29 19.26 26.02 1.83
CA GLY A 29 20.20 24.91 2.02
C GLY A 29 19.56 23.52 2.16
N TYR A 30 18.25 23.40 2.45
CA TYR A 30 17.58 22.09 2.50
C TYR A 30 16.10 22.14 2.11
N VAL A 31 15.61 20.99 1.64
CA VAL A 31 14.19 20.76 1.32
C VAL A 31 13.68 19.55 2.09
N ILE A 32 12.53 19.69 2.73
CA ILE A 32 11.84 18.60 3.44
C ILE A 32 10.51 18.34 2.74
N PRO A 33 10.36 17.23 2.00
CA PRO A 33 9.06 16.76 1.55
C PRO A 33 8.31 16.10 2.69
N LEU A 34 7.04 16.44 2.87
CA LEU A 34 6.08 15.72 3.70
C LEU A 34 5.04 15.08 2.80
N ARG A 35 4.85 13.78 2.89
CA ARG A 35 3.97 12.99 2.02
C ARG A 35 2.97 12.23 2.86
N GLY A 36 1.73 12.25 2.43
CA GLY A 36 0.64 11.49 3.05
C GLY A 36 -0.22 10.85 1.97
N GLY A 37 -0.70 9.65 2.21
CA GLY A 37 -1.55 8.94 1.26
C GLY A 37 -2.50 7.97 1.94
N LEU A 38 -3.63 7.74 1.28
CA LEU A 38 -4.63 6.74 1.60
C LEU A 38 -4.79 5.85 0.37
N PHE A 39 -4.96 4.55 0.57
CA PHE A 39 -5.21 3.62 -0.52
C PHE A 39 -6.25 2.60 -0.16
N TYR A 40 -7.04 2.23 -1.16
CA TYR A 40 -7.98 1.14 -1.16
C TYR A 40 -7.56 0.17 -2.27
N ASP A 41 -7.28 -1.06 -1.89
CA ASP A 41 -6.68 -2.09 -2.74
C ASP A 41 -7.41 -3.42 -2.53
N PRO A 42 -8.60 -3.59 -3.11
CA PRO A 42 -9.34 -4.84 -3.00
C PRO A 42 -8.54 -5.96 -3.66
N ALA A 43 -8.30 -7.05 -2.94
CA ALA A 43 -7.64 -8.23 -3.49
C ALA A 43 -8.68 -9.12 -4.18
N PRO A 44 -8.44 -9.60 -5.41
CA PRO A 44 -9.37 -10.49 -6.09
C PRO A 44 -9.38 -11.84 -5.37
N ALA A 45 -10.54 -12.22 -4.82
CA ALA A 45 -10.79 -13.51 -4.21
C ALA A 45 -12.06 -14.13 -4.81
N GLU A 46 -12.06 -15.46 -5.00
CA GLU A 46 -13.24 -16.21 -5.44
C GLU A 46 -14.34 -16.12 -4.37
N GLY A 47 -15.48 -15.51 -4.71
CA GLY A 47 -16.72 -15.50 -3.91
C GLY A 47 -17.04 -14.21 -3.14
N ASN A 48 -16.06 -13.49 -2.59
CA ASN A 48 -16.23 -12.14 -2.02
C ASN A 48 -14.88 -11.38 -2.07
N PRO A 49 -14.83 -10.15 -2.60
CA PRO A 49 -13.61 -9.34 -2.61
C PRO A 49 -13.14 -9.03 -1.18
N ASP A 50 -11.86 -9.29 -0.89
CA ASP A 50 -11.25 -8.90 0.39
C ASP A 50 -10.76 -7.44 0.28
N ASP A 51 -11.46 -6.54 0.99
CA ASP A 51 -11.20 -5.11 0.99
C ASP A 51 -10.00 -4.77 1.88
N PHE A 52 -8.86 -4.40 1.26
CA PHE A 52 -7.74 -3.81 1.98
C PHE A 52 -7.78 -2.29 1.91
N PHE A 53 -7.66 -1.65 3.06
CA PHE A 53 -7.45 -0.22 3.18
C PHE A 53 -6.07 0.05 3.80
N GLY A 54 -5.52 1.22 3.54
CA GLY A 54 -4.27 1.58 4.18
C GLY A 54 -3.96 3.05 4.08
N PHE A 55 -2.97 3.44 4.86
CA PHE A 55 -2.39 4.76 4.82
C PHE A 55 -0.87 4.69 4.70
N SER A 56 -0.30 5.75 4.14
CA SER A 56 1.14 5.92 4.01
C SER A 56 1.54 7.31 4.48
N LEU A 57 2.64 7.39 5.20
CA LEU A 57 3.29 8.64 5.60
C LEU A 57 4.74 8.59 5.13
N GLY A 58 5.22 9.65 4.53
CA GLY A 58 6.59 9.75 4.06
C GLY A 58 7.19 11.10 4.38
N SER A 59 8.49 11.12 4.58
CA SER A 59 9.26 12.35 4.71
C SER A 59 10.64 12.16 4.11
N GLY A 60 11.36 13.25 3.96
CA GLY A 60 12.75 13.20 3.54
C GLY A 60 13.49 14.48 3.89
N ILE A 61 14.77 14.49 3.59
CA ILE A 61 15.60 15.68 3.63
C ILE A 61 16.57 15.65 2.45
N ALA A 62 16.50 16.69 1.64
CA ALA A 62 17.51 16.98 0.63
C ALA A 62 18.42 18.09 1.15
N TYR A 63 19.71 17.80 1.30
CA TYR A 63 20.74 18.75 1.73
C TYR A 63 21.96 18.66 0.82
N GLY A 64 22.16 19.68 -0.01
CA GLY A 64 23.24 19.74 -0.99
C GLY A 64 23.21 18.54 -1.95
N ARG A 65 24.20 17.65 -1.82
CA ARG A 65 24.33 16.45 -2.67
C ARG A 65 23.65 15.20 -2.11
N TYR A 66 23.19 15.26 -0.86
CA TYR A 66 22.61 14.13 -0.14
C TYR A 66 21.09 14.26 -0.09
N ILE A 67 20.39 13.19 -0.42
CA ILE A 67 18.95 13.07 -0.21
C ILE A 67 18.70 11.81 0.60
N PHE A 68 17.91 11.94 1.66
CA PHE A 68 17.43 10.83 2.46
C PHE A 68 15.92 10.85 2.46
N ASP A 69 15.29 9.71 2.18
CA ASP A 69 13.84 9.55 2.25
C ASP A 69 13.49 8.38 3.17
N ILE A 70 12.38 8.53 3.89
CA ILE A 70 11.77 7.49 4.72
C ILE A 70 10.26 7.48 4.47
N ALA A 71 9.68 6.28 4.33
CA ALA A 71 8.25 6.12 4.18
C ALA A 71 7.78 4.94 5.01
N TYR A 72 6.66 5.14 5.69
CA TYR A 72 5.95 4.15 6.46
C TYR A 72 4.59 3.91 5.83
N GLN A 73 4.23 2.64 5.65
CA GLN A 73 2.94 2.22 5.16
C GLN A 73 2.30 1.30 6.17
N TYR A 74 1.04 1.57 6.48
CA TYR A 74 0.18 0.67 7.24
C TYR A 74 -0.95 0.21 6.34
N ARG A 75 -1.06 -1.10 6.14
CA ARG A 75 -2.15 -1.74 5.41
C ARG A 75 -2.93 -2.61 6.36
N PHE A 76 -4.25 -2.50 6.33
CA PHE A 76 -5.14 -3.36 7.09
C PHE A 76 -6.27 -3.86 6.21
N GLY A 77 -6.67 -5.11 6.41
CA GLY A 77 -7.79 -5.71 5.70
C GLY A 77 -8.60 -6.54 6.67
N ASN A 78 -9.92 -6.40 6.59
CA ASN A 78 -10.84 -7.31 7.25
C ASN A 78 -11.15 -8.45 6.27
N ASN A 79 -11.29 -9.68 6.76
CA ASN A 79 -11.73 -10.85 6.00
C ASN A 79 -10.70 -11.52 5.05
N ALA A 80 -9.40 -11.23 5.15
CA ALA A 80 -8.40 -11.91 4.32
C ALA A 80 -8.40 -13.43 4.54
N GLY A 81 -8.80 -14.21 3.52
CA GLY A 81 -8.62 -15.68 3.50
C GLY A 81 -9.89 -16.54 3.48
N GLY A 82 -11.08 -15.98 3.28
CA GLY A 82 -12.33 -16.75 3.17
C GLY A 82 -12.34 -17.77 2.01
N ALA A 83 -11.61 -17.50 0.93
CA ALA A 83 -11.60 -18.35 -0.27
C ALA A 83 -10.77 -19.65 -0.13
N ILE A 84 -9.80 -19.73 0.78
CA ILE A 84 -8.92 -20.92 0.90
C ILE A 84 -9.47 -21.96 1.90
N LEU A 85 -10.34 -21.57 2.82
CA LEU A 85 -10.83 -22.45 3.90
C LEU A 85 -12.32 -22.21 4.22
N GLN A 86 -13.22 -22.52 3.28
CA GLN A 86 -14.68 -22.41 3.44
C GLN A 86 -15.29 -23.23 4.61
N ASN A 87 -14.53 -24.11 5.27
CA ASN A 87 -15.04 -25.04 6.31
C ASN A 87 -14.79 -24.62 7.77
N PHE A 88 -14.18 -23.45 8.06
CA PHE A 88 -13.71 -23.14 9.43
C PHE A 88 -14.08 -21.79 10.06
N ASN A 89 -15.00 -20.98 9.51
CA ASN A 89 -15.39 -19.68 10.11
C ASN A 89 -14.16 -18.81 10.52
N PHE A 90 -13.15 -18.75 9.66
CA PHE A 90 -11.89 -18.06 9.94
C PHE A 90 -11.95 -16.63 9.37
N SER A 91 -12.15 -15.64 10.24
CA SER A 91 -11.93 -14.22 9.91
C SER A 91 -10.56 -13.84 10.45
N GLN A 92 -9.58 -13.63 9.58
CA GLN A 92 -8.25 -13.18 9.97
C GLN A 92 -8.09 -11.70 9.63
N ASP A 93 -7.90 -10.88 10.67
CA ASP A 93 -7.56 -9.47 10.52
C ASP A 93 -6.08 -9.37 10.11
N VAL A 94 -5.81 -8.79 8.95
CA VAL A 94 -4.44 -8.57 8.47
C VAL A 94 -4.05 -7.14 8.81
N ALA A 95 -2.95 -6.98 9.55
CA ALA A 95 -2.33 -5.69 9.84
C ALA A 95 -0.85 -5.76 9.43
N GLU A 96 -0.48 -5.01 8.39
CA GLU A 96 0.86 -4.97 7.83
C GLU A 96 1.50 -3.61 8.06
N HIS A 97 2.72 -3.64 8.56
CA HIS A 97 3.55 -2.47 8.81
C HIS A 97 4.80 -2.58 7.93
N THR A 98 4.97 -1.65 7.00
CA THR A 98 6.10 -1.64 6.08
C THR A 98 6.86 -0.33 6.18
N LEU A 99 8.18 -0.41 6.34
CA LEU A 99 9.09 0.73 6.37
C LEU A 99 10.03 0.69 5.16
N TYR A 100 10.11 1.80 4.44
CA TYR A 100 11.02 2.03 3.34
C TYR A 100 11.98 3.15 3.70
N SER A 101 13.24 3.03 3.29
CA SER A 101 14.23 4.10 3.42
C SER A 101 15.20 4.08 2.25
N SER A 102 15.65 5.25 1.80
CA SER A 102 16.65 5.38 0.74
C SER A 102 17.63 6.52 1.01
N VAL A 103 18.82 6.41 0.43
CA VAL A 103 19.84 7.47 0.39
C VAL A 103 20.29 7.64 -1.05
N ILE A 104 20.33 8.89 -1.53
CA ILE A 104 20.80 9.26 -2.85
C ILE A 104 21.95 10.25 -2.69
N ILE A 105 23.05 10.01 -3.41
CA ILE A 105 24.26 10.84 -3.41
C ILE A 105 24.51 11.30 -4.84
N HIS A 106 24.53 12.62 -5.05
CA HIS A 106 24.89 13.24 -6.32
C HIS A 106 26.41 13.47 -6.39
N PHE A 107 27.03 13.10 -7.51
CA PHE A 107 28.49 13.21 -7.77
C PHE A 107 28.79 14.28 -8.81
#